data_AF-A0A398AUS8-F1
#
_entry.id   AF-A0A398AUS8-F1
#
_cell.length_a   1.000
_cell.length_b   1.000
_cell.length_c   1.000
_cell.angle_alpha   90.00
_cell.angle_beta   90.00
_cell.angle_gamma   90.00
#
_symmetry.space_group_name_H-M   'P 1'
#
loop_
_entity.id
_entity.type
_entity.pdbx_description
1 polymer ?
#
loop_
_entity_poly.entity_id
_entity_poly.type
_entity_poly.pdbx_seq_one_letter_code
_entity_poly.pdbx_strand_id
1 'polypeptide(L)'
;MKTILKWIWAIVFILIAAGIGTYAVVKNVVKYDEKQVQEKSADIDTPKEVDSDIPKEITKEVIAEQTAAIGGIQYDLEISENPTQEEIVVIMHKMTHQKVMAEDKWGAIPMTPDTINKVLEAVNANNFTIKADLLRILEKWKRSDFDTIDLDHNYFWEHQGGTVGKAYGKLNSSEEADFIKNNFQAEQ
;
A
#
# COMPACT_ATOMS: atom_id res chain seq x y z
N MET A 1 -41.41 -29.90 -22.05
CA MET A 1 -40.29 -29.98 -21.07
C MET A 1 -39.17 -30.99 -21.40
N LYS A 2 -39.13 -31.66 -22.57
CA LYS A 2 -38.02 -32.59 -22.92
C LYS A 2 -36.97 -32.03 -23.90
N THR A 3 -37.13 -30.80 -24.39
CA THR A 3 -36.21 -30.17 -25.35
C THR A 3 -35.23 -29.18 -24.71
N ILE A 4 -35.55 -28.61 -23.54
CA ILE A 4 -34.69 -27.63 -22.84
C ILE A 4 -33.51 -28.33 -22.15
N LEU A 5 -33.68 -29.59 -21.72
CA LEU A 5 -32.64 -30.35 -21.03
C LEU A 5 -31.48 -30.77 -21.97
N LYS A 6 -31.70 -30.82 -23.30
CA LYS A 6 -30.66 -31.20 -24.27
C LYS A 6 -29.60 -30.11 -24.49
N TRP A 7 -29.93 -28.84 -24.24
CA TRP A 7 -29.00 -27.73 -24.46
C TRP A 7 -28.06 -27.48 -23.27
N ILE A 8 -28.46 -27.88 -22.05
CA ILE A 8 -27.64 -27.73 -20.84
C ILE A 8 -26.42 -28.66 -20.89
N TRP A 9 -26.58 -29.88 -21.41
CA TRP A 9 -25.45 -30.82 -21.56
C TRP A 9 -24.45 -30.40 -22.65
N ALA A 10 -24.88 -29.66 -23.68
CA ALA A 10 -23.99 -29.15 -24.71
C ALA A 10 -23.08 -28.02 -24.20
N ILE A 11 -23.58 -27.15 -23.33
CA ILE A 11 -22.81 -26.04 -22.72
C ILE A 11 -21.78 -26.58 -21.71
N VAL A 12 -22.16 -27.58 -20.90
CA VAL A 12 -21.24 -28.23 -19.95
C VAL A 12 -20.10 -28.94 -20.68
N PHE A 13 -20.35 -29.56 -21.85
CA PHE A 13 -19.31 -30.24 -22.63
C PHE A 13 -18.31 -29.26 -23.28
N ILE A 14 -18.76 -28.06 -23.67
CA ILE A 14 -17.88 -26.99 -24.21
C ILE A 14 -16.94 -26.43 -23.13
N LEU A 15 -17.42 -26.26 -21.90
CA LEU A 15 -16.60 -25.76 -20.78
C LEU A 15 -15.51 -26.77 -20.36
N ILE A 16 -15.80 -28.08 -20.41
CA ILE A 16 -14.81 -29.12 -20.12
C ILE A 16 -13.74 -29.19 -21.22
N ALA A 17 -14.11 -29.03 -22.49
CA ALA A 17 -13.15 -28.99 -23.59
C ALA A 17 -12.20 -27.77 -23.53
N ALA A 18 -12.70 -26.60 -23.11
CA ALA A 18 -11.88 -25.40 -22.92
C ALA A 18 -10.86 -25.56 -21.78
N GLY A 19 -11.23 -26.24 -20.69
CA GLY A 19 -10.31 -26.52 -19.57
C GLY A 19 -9.18 -27.51 -19.91
N ILE A 20 -9.44 -28.46 -20.82
CA ILE A 20 -8.40 -29.40 -21.28
C ILE A 20 -7.42 -28.71 -22.25
N GLY A 21 -7.92 -27.80 -23.10
CA GLY A 21 -7.11 -27.02 -24.04
C GLY A 21 -6.10 -26.08 -23.36
N THR A 22 -6.50 -25.37 -22.30
CA THR A 22 -5.61 -24.48 -21.54
C THR A 22 -4.53 -25.26 -20.77
N TYR A 23 -4.87 -26.42 -20.21
CA TYR A 23 -3.93 -27.26 -19.47
C TYR A 23 -2.79 -27.81 -20.33
N ALA A 24 -3.05 -28.16 -21.59
CA ALA A 24 -2.03 -28.68 -22.50
C ALA A 24 -1.00 -27.61 -22.93
N VAL A 25 -1.43 -26.35 -23.07
CA VAL A 25 -0.52 -25.23 -23.42
C VAL A 25 0.40 -24.86 -22.25
N VAL A 26 -0.12 -24.84 -21.02
CA VAL A 26 0.68 -24.55 -19.80
C VAL A 26 1.80 -25.57 -19.62
N LYS A 27 1.56 -26.86 -19.87
CA LYS A 27 2.61 -27.90 -19.77
C LYS A 27 3.70 -27.82 -20.84
N ASN A 28 3.40 -27.25 -22.01
CA ASN A 28 4.39 -27.08 -23.08
C ASN A 28 5.28 -25.83 -22.89
N VAL A 29 4.78 -24.77 -22.24
CA VAL A 29 5.58 -23.57 -21.91
C VAL A 29 6.55 -23.84 -20.76
N VAL A 30 6.12 -24.58 -19.73
CA VAL A 30 6.95 -24.94 -18.56
C VAL A 30 8.19 -25.78 -18.93
N LYS A 31 8.19 -26.49 -20.06
CA LYS A 31 9.33 -27.31 -20.51
C LYS A 31 10.43 -26.53 -21.26
N TYR A 32 10.20 -25.26 -21.59
CA TYR A 32 11.15 -24.46 -22.38
C TYR A 32 12.10 -23.61 -21.51
N ASP A 33 11.74 -23.37 -20.24
CA ASP A 33 12.41 -22.40 -19.36
C ASP A 33 13.48 -23.01 -18.43
N GLU A 34 13.65 -24.34 -18.45
CA GLU A 34 14.49 -25.08 -17.50
C GLU A 34 16.01 -25.09 -17.85
N LYS A 35 16.45 -24.33 -18.88
CA LYS A 35 17.82 -24.47 -19.44
C LYS A 35 18.73 -23.24 -19.42
N GLN A 36 18.37 -22.12 -18.78
CA GLN A 36 19.24 -20.93 -18.78
C GLN A 36 19.33 -20.23 -17.42
N VAL A 37 19.54 -20.99 -16.34
CA VAL A 37 20.05 -20.44 -15.08
C VAL A 37 21.30 -21.22 -14.69
N GLN A 38 22.45 -20.78 -15.20
CA GLN A 38 23.74 -21.13 -14.62
C GLN A 38 24.63 -19.89 -14.62
N GLU A 39 25.23 -19.62 -13.45
CA GLU A 39 26.11 -18.50 -13.08
C GLU A 39 25.38 -17.15 -12.92
N LYS A 40 25.39 -16.47 -11.76
CA LYS A 40 26.45 -16.39 -10.75
C LYS A 40 25.91 -15.81 -9.43
N SER A 41 26.03 -16.59 -8.37
CA SER A 41 25.87 -16.19 -6.96
C SER A 41 27.18 -15.60 -6.41
N ALA A 42 27.08 -14.53 -5.61
CA ALA A 42 27.97 -14.21 -4.49
C ALA A 42 27.18 -13.23 -3.60
N ASP A 43 26.39 -13.74 -2.66
CA ASP A 43 26.73 -14.03 -1.24
C ASP A 43 26.45 -12.82 -0.35
N ILE A 44 25.51 -12.98 0.60
CA ILE A 44 25.53 -12.54 2.00
C ILE A 44 24.24 -13.08 2.66
N ASP A 45 24.45 -14.18 3.38
CA ASP A 45 23.86 -14.61 4.66
C ASP A 45 22.41 -14.20 5.04
N THR A 46 21.55 -15.21 5.18
CA THR A 46 20.22 -15.14 5.84
C THR A 46 20.30 -15.80 7.21
N PRO A 47 19.45 -15.39 8.18
CA PRO A 47 18.41 -16.35 8.55
C PRO A 47 16.99 -15.77 8.77
N LYS A 48 16.07 -16.31 7.95
CA LYS A 48 14.75 -16.90 8.23
C LYS A 48 13.54 -16.08 8.75
N GLU A 49 12.45 -16.37 8.02
CA GLU A 49 11.01 -16.27 8.32
C GLU A 49 10.35 -14.91 8.18
N VAL A 50 9.86 -14.63 6.95
CA VAL A 50 8.76 -13.71 6.71
C VAL A 50 7.75 -14.41 5.80
N ASP A 51 6.51 -14.35 6.26
CA ASP A 51 5.26 -14.91 5.78
C ASP A 51 5.03 -14.74 4.27
N SER A 52 4.38 -15.74 3.70
CA SER A 52 4.20 -15.97 2.27
C SER A 52 2.97 -15.23 1.75
N ASP A 53 3.07 -13.92 1.46
CA ASP A 53 2.09 -13.20 0.63
C ASP A 53 2.62 -11.88 0.03
N ILE A 54 3.94 -11.71 -0.12
CA ILE A 54 4.53 -10.50 -0.75
C ILE A 54 4.75 -10.76 -2.26
N PRO A 55 4.16 -9.95 -3.18
CA PRO A 55 4.40 -10.07 -4.62
C PRO A 55 5.89 -9.94 -4.96
N LYS A 56 6.45 -10.95 -5.63
CA LYS A 56 7.89 -11.08 -5.89
C LYS A 56 8.42 -10.35 -7.13
N GLU A 57 7.68 -9.41 -7.69
CA GLU A 57 8.22 -8.44 -8.66
C GLU A 57 7.35 -7.16 -8.64
N ILE A 58 7.95 -6.01 -8.28
CA ILE A 58 7.26 -4.71 -8.37
C ILE A 58 7.18 -4.37 -9.87
N THR A 59 6.01 -4.59 -10.48
CA THR A 59 5.80 -4.28 -11.89
C THR A 59 5.43 -2.81 -12.09
N LYS A 60 5.50 -2.34 -13.33
CA LYS A 60 5.09 -0.96 -13.68
C LYS A 60 3.61 -0.72 -13.37
N GLU A 61 2.79 -1.75 -13.50
CA GLU A 61 1.36 -1.70 -13.20
C GLU A 61 1.12 -1.49 -11.70
N VAL A 62 1.86 -2.20 -10.83
CA VAL A 62 1.78 -2.01 -9.37
C VAL A 62 2.21 -0.59 -8.99
N ILE A 63 3.28 -0.06 -9.58
CA ILE A 63 3.73 1.31 -9.32
C ILE A 63 2.67 2.34 -9.76
N ALA A 64 2.07 2.13 -10.95
CA ALA A 64 1.02 3.02 -11.45
C ALA A 64 -0.21 3.03 -10.53
N GLU A 65 -0.58 1.89 -9.95
CA GLU A 65 -1.65 1.79 -8.95
C GLU A 65 -1.28 2.53 -7.65
N GLN A 66 -0.09 2.27 -7.11
CA GLN A 66 0.35 2.87 -5.85
C GLN A 66 0.54 4.40 -5.89
N THR A 67 0.66 4.97 -7.09
CA THR A 67 0.84 6.40 -7.34
C THR A 67 -0.39 7.06 -7.98
N ALA A 68 -1.47 6.32 -8.24
CA ALA A 68 -2.67 6.84 -8.87
C ALA A 68 -3.33 7.95 -8.06
N ALA A 69 -4.16 8.76 -8.72
CA ALA A 69 -5.00 9.74 -8.05
C ALA A 69 -6.03 9.03 -7.16
N ILE A 70 -6.12 9.42 -5.89
CA ILE A 70 -7.07 8.91 -4.92
C ILE A 70 -8.01 10.02 -4.46
N GLY A 71 -9.24 9.64 -4.08
CA GLY A 71 -10.19 10.59 -3.49
C GLY A 71 -9.84 10.95 -2.05
N GLY A 72 -10.44 12.04 -1.53
CA GLY A 72 -10.34 12.41 -0.12
C GLY A 72 -9.06 13.17 0.25
N ILE A 73 -8.47 13.90 -0.70
CA ILE A 73 -7.32 14.78 -0.47
C ILE A 73 -7.74 15.93 0.46
N GLN A 74 -6.92 16.19 1.48
CA GLN A 74 -7.14 17.25 2.47
C GLN A 74 -5.89 18.12 2.58
N TYR A 75 -6.03 19.41 2.29
CA TYR A 75 -4.94 20.39 2.36
C TYR A 75 -4.99 21.20 3.66
N ASP A 76 -6.17 21.65 4.06
CA ASP A 76 -6.34 22.35 5.34
C ASP A 76 -6.59 21.34 6.46
N LEU A 77 -5.68 21.36 7.42
CA LEU A 77 -5.82 20.64 8.67
C LEU A 77 -6.65 21.48 9.63
N GLU A 78 -7.98 21.33 9.59
CA GLU A 78 -8.87 21.92 10.61
C GLU A 78 -8.76 21.17 11.95
N ILE A 79 -7.55 21.16 12.53
CA ILE A 79 -7.33 20.60 13.87
C ILE A 79 -7.95 21.56 14.87
N SER A 80 -8.97 21.08 15.59
CA SER A 80 -9.61 21.86 16.66
C SER A 80 -8.62 22.15 17.79
N GLU A 81 -8.95 23.08 18.69
CA GLU A 81 -8.11 23.39 19.86
C GLU A 81 -7.92 22.16 20.77
N ASN A 82 -8.95 21.31 20.86
CA ASN A 82 -8.97 20.09 21.67
C ASN A 82 -9.33 18.88 20.78
N PRO A 83 -8.43 18.45 19.88
CA PRO A 83 -8.69 17.32 19.02
C PRO A 83 -8.66 16.04 19.84
N THR A 84 -9.42 15.06 19.40
CA THR A 84 -9.35 13.68 19.90
C THR A 84 -8.05 13.01 19.45
N GLN A 85 -7.64 11.96 20.15
CA GLN A 85 -6.49 11.15 19.73
C GLN A 85 -6.76 10.50 18.37
N GLU A 86 -7.99 10.05 18.14
CA GLU A 86 -8.44 9.41 16.91
C GLU A 86 -8.29 10.35 15.72
N GLU A 87 -8.66 11.62 15.85
CA GLU A 87 -8.46 12.64 14.81
C GLU A 87 -6.98 12.81 14.46
N ILE A 88 -6.10 12.90 15.46
CA ILE A 88 -4.65 13.00 15.23
C ILE A 88 -4.09 11.75 14.56
N VAL A 89 -4.52 10.56 14.99
CA VAL A 89 -4.13 9.28 14.39
C VAL A 89 -4.56 9.20 12.92
N VAL A 90 -5.78 9.64 12.59
CA VAL A 90 -6.28 9.70 11.21
C VAL A 90 -5.46 10.68 10.35
N ILE A 91 -5.13 11.85 10.89
CA ILE A 91 -4.30 12.83 10.18
C ILE A 91 -2.91 12.25 9.90
N MET A 92 -2.24 11.75 10.93
CA MET A 92 -0.90 11.18 10.79
C MET A 92 -0.89 9.97 9.85
N HIS A 93 -1.90 9.11 9.90
CA HIS A 93 -2.05 7.98 8.98
C HIS A 93 -2.15 8.45 7.53
N LYS A 94 -3.06 9.37 7.21
CA LYS A 94 -3.24 9.90 5.84
C LYS A 94 -2.00 10.62 5.31
N MET A 95 -1.18 11.21 6.18
CA MET A 95 0.10 11.79 5.77
C MET A 95 1.05 10.73 5.21
N THR A 96 1.04 9.52 5.74
CA THR A 96 1.96 8.45 5.31
C THR A 96 1.67 7.89 3.92
N HIS A 97 0.43 8.01 3.41
CA HIS A 97 0.01 7.45 2.12
C HIS A 97 0.86 7.89 0.93
N GLN A 98 1.45 9.09 0.97
CA GLN A 98 2.35 9.58 -0.09
C GLN A 98 3.71 8.86 -0.12
N LYS A 99 4.06 8.10 0.92
CA LYS A 99 5.39 7.49 1.11
C LYS A 99 5.38 5.96 1.13
N VAL A 100 4.22 5.34 1.27
CA VAL A 100 4.12 3.87 1.46
C VAL A 100 3.54 3.18 0.22
N MET A 101 3.91 1.92 0.03
CA MET A 101 3.13 0.97 -0.75
C MET A 101 2.17 0.26 0.20
N ALA A 102 0.88 0.26 -0.10
CA ALA A 102 -0.16 -0.33 0.74
C ALA A 102 -1.22 -1.05 -0.09
N GLU A 103 -1.88 -2.05 0.50
CA GLU A 103 -2.95 -2.80 -0.16
C GLU A 103 -4.06 -1.88 -0.70
N ASP A 104 -4.37 -0.80 0.03
CA ASP A 104 -5.29 0.26 -0.40
C ASP A 104 -4.93 1.58 0.33
N LYS A 105 -5.33 2.71 -0.24
CA LYS A 105 -5.12 4.06 0.31
C LYS A 105 -6.37 4.91 0.11
N TRP A 106 -6.92 5.42 1.21
CA TRP A 106 -8.08 6.32 1.16
C TRP A 106 -7.78 7.67 1.80
N GLY A 107 -7.88 8.72 0.98
CA GLY A 107 -7.50 10.08 1.36
C GLY A 107 -5.99 10.25 1.46
N ALA A 108 -5.54 11.50 1.39
CA ALA A 108 -4.16 11.84 1.67
C ALA A 108 -4.07 13.27 2.19
N ILE A 109 -3.07 13.49 3.03
CA ILE A 109 -2.70 14.80 3.53
C ILE A 109 -1.25 15.03 3.11
N PRO A 110 -0.91 16.15 2.46
CA PRO A 110 0.48 16.43 2.11
C PRO A 110 1.38 16.43 3.35
N MET A 111 2.35 15.52 3.42
CA MET A 111 3.39 15.46 4.46
C MET A 111 4.48 16.51 4.17
N THR A 112 4.13 17.78 4.35
CA THR A 112 5.06 18.92 4.26
C THR A 112 5.66 19.25 5.63
N PRO A 113 6.79 19.98 5.71
CA PRO A 113 7.31 20.48 6.98
C PRO A 113 6.27 21.26 7.79
N ASP A 114 5.44 22.07 7.14
CA ASP A 114 4.40 22.86 7.80
C ASP A 114 3.29 21.96 8.38
N THR A 115 2.85 20.96 7.60
CA THR A 115 1.89 19.94 8.06
C THR A 115 2.43 19.20 9.28
N ILE A 116 3.70 18.73 9.23
CA ILE A 116 4.34 18.01 10.34
C ILE A 116 4.40 18.90 11.59
N ASN A 117 4.81 20.16 11.45
CA ASN A 117 4.90 21.08 12.58
C ASN A 117 3.52 21.38 13.19
N LYS A 118 2.49 21.60 12.36
CA LYS A 118 1.11 21.84 12.82
C LYS A 118 0.56 20.66 13.65
N VAL A 119 0.80 19.43 13.20
CA VAL A 119 0.39 18.22 13.96
C VAL A 119 1.22 18.07 15.23
N LEU A 120 2.53 18.34 15.17
CA LEU A 120 3.42 18.30 16.34
C LEU A 120 3.01 19.31 17.41
N GLU A 121 2.60 20.52 17.04
CA GLU A 121 2.07 21.54 17.94
C GLU A 121 0.77 21.05 18.61
N ALA A 122 -0.17 20.51 17.83
CA ALA A 122 -1.41 19.96 18.36
C ALA A 122 -1.18 18.82 19.38
N VAL A 123 -0.25 17.91 19.09
CA VAL A 123 0.14 16.82 20.01
C VAL A 123 0.83 17.35 21.27
N ASN A 124 1.66 18.37 21.15
CA ASN A 124 2.31 18.98 22.32
C ASN A 124 1.29 19.67 23.24
N ALA A 125 0.32 20.39 22.67
CA ALA A 125 -0.70 21.14 23.40
C ALA A 125 -1.74 20.26 24.12
N ASN A 126 -1.96 19.02 23.67
CA ASN A 126 -3.01 18.15 24.16
C ASN A 126 -2.47 16.90 24.87
N ASN A 127 -3.30 16.24 25.69
CA ASN A 127 -2.93 15.01 26.39
C ASN A 127 -3.61 13.79 25.76
N PHE A 128 -2.81 12.89 25.20
CA PHE A 128 -3.26 11.65 24.57
C PHE A 128 -2.67 10.43 25.28
N THR A 129 -3.39 9.32 25.26
CA THR A 129 -2.92 8.04 25.80
C THR A 129 -1.62 7.59 25.13
N ILE A 130 -1.50 7.76 23.81
CA ILE A 130 -0.29 7.40 23.04
C ILE A 130 0.60 8.60 22.70
N LYS A 131 0.53 9.71 23.45
CA LYS A 131 1.25 10.95 23.15
C LYS A 131 2.76 10.75 22.92
N ALA A 132 3.41 9.90 23.73
CA ALA A 132 4.84 9.64 23.61
C ALA A 132 5.20 9.02 22.24
N ASP A 133 4.37 8.10 21.73
CA ASP A 133 4.58 7.48 20.43
C ASP A 133 4.32 8.47 19.29
N LEU A 134 3.25 9.27 19.38
CA LEU A 134 2.95 10.31 18.40
C LEU A 134 4.11 11.30 18.27
N LEU A 135 4.63 11.80 19.40
CA LEU A 135 5.78 12.72 19.41
C LEU A 135 7.04 12.06 18.85
N ARG A 136 7.33 10.81 19.23
CA ARG A 136 8.48 10.06 18.72
C ARG A 136 8.45 9.93 17.20
N ILE A 137 7.27 9.64 16.64
CA ILE A 137 7.07 9.51 15.19
C ILE A 137 7.18 10.88 14.50
N LEU A 138 6.50 11.91 14.99
CA LEU A 138 6.54 13.26 14.41
C LEU A 138 7.95 13.86 14.43
N GLU A 139 8.71 13.65 15.50
CA GLU A 139 10.10 14.13 15.58
C GLU A 139 11.02 13.42 14.58
N LYS A 140 10.79 12.14 14.25
CA LYS A 140 11.48 11.48 13.13
C LYS A 140 11.14 12.17 11.81
N TRP A 141 9.85 12.32 11.52
CA TRP A 141 9.38 12.93 10.27
C TRP A 141 9.89 14.36 10.09
N LYS A 142 9.95 15.14 11.18
CA LYS A 142 10.49 16.51 11.20
C LYS A 142 11.97 16.58 10.82
N ARG A 143 12.75 15.52 11.09
CA ARG A 143 14.16 15.39 10.66
C ARG A 143 14.29 14.75 9.28
N SER A 144 13.19 14.59 8.54
CA SER A 144 13.12 13.88 7.27
C SER A 144 13.56 12.41 7.36
N ASP A 145 13.45 11.80 8.54
CA ASP A 145 13.69 10.38 8.74
C ASP A 145 12.40 9.59 8.45
N PHE A 146 12.37 8.98 7.26
CA PHE A 146 11.25 8.19 6.75
C PHE A 146 11.62 6.70 6.55
N ASP A 147 12.73 6.25 7.14
CA ASP A 147 13.26 4.90 6.90
C ASP A 147 12.29 3.79 7.33
N THR A 148 11.38 4.10 8.23
CA THR A 148 10.38 3.19 8.82
C THR A 148 8.96 3.70 8.63
N ILE A 149 8.70 4.48 7.58
CA ILE A 149 7.40 5.13 7.35
C ILE A 149 6.25 4.15 7.10
N ASP A 150 6.54 2.97 6.56
CA ASP A 150 5.62 1.84 6.42
C ASP A 150 5.23 1.23 7.77
N LEU A 151 6.18 1.14 8.71
CA LEU A 151 5.90 0.74 10.09
C LEU A 151 5.10 1.81 10.82
N ASP A 152 5.43 3.10 10.63
CA ASP A 152 4.67 4.21 11.21
C ASP A 152 3.23 4.22 10.66
N HIS A 153 3.02 3.99 9.36
CA HIS A 153 1.70 3.78 8.75
C HIS A 153 0.95 2.64 9.45
N ASN A 154 1.59 1.46 9.53
CA ASN A 154 0.95 0.26 10.08
C ASN A 154 0.61 0.41 11.57
N TYR A 155 1.41 1.16 12.32
CA TYR A 155 1.08 1.53 13.69
C TYR A 155 -0.25 2.28 13.77
N PHE A 156 -0.48 3.30 12.93
CA PHE A 156 -1.75 4.02 12.92
C PHE A 156 -2.92 3.18 12.38
N TRP A 157 -2.66 2.37 11.35
CA TRP A 157 -3.62 1.42 10.81
C TRP A 157 -4.10 0.42 11.88
N GLU A 158 -3.21 -0.10 12.72
CA GLU A 158 -3.55 -0.97 13.85
C GLU A 158 -4.39 -0.23 14.90
N HIS A 159 -4.04 1.02 15.24
CA HIS A 159 -4.84 1.86 16.17
C HIS A 159 -6.26 2.14 15.66
N GLN A 160 -6.45 2.17 14.34
CA GLN A 160 -7.76 2.33 13.72
C GLN A 160 -8.54 1.00 13.59
N GLY A 161 -7.97 -0.13 14.02
CA GLY A 161 -8.58 -1.45 13.85
C GLY A 161 -8.63 -1.90 12.39
N GLY A 162 -7.64 -1.50 11.60
CA GLY A 162 -7.57 -1.78 10.16
C GLY A 162 -7.65 -3.27 9.83
N THR A 163 -8.29 -3.57 8.70
CA THR A 163 -8.41 -4.94 8.14
C THR A 163 -7.97 -5.02 6.68
N VAL A 164 -8.05 -3.89 5.96
CA VAL A 164 -7.60 -3.68 4.59
C VAL A 164 -6.72 -2.44 4.58
N GLY A 165 -5.71 -2.42 3.70
CA GLY A 165 -4.87 -1.24 3.49
C GLY A 165 -3.55 -1.26 4.24
N LYS A 166 -3.09 -2.43 4.69
CA LYS A 166 -1.79 -2.54 5.37
C LYS A 166 -0.65 -2.19 4.41
N ALA A 167 0.33 -1.43 4.89
CA ALA A 167 1.54 -1.13 4.13
C ALA A 167 2.46 -2.34 4.08
N TYR A 168 3.03 -2.61 2.90
CA TYR A 168 3.98 -3.70 2.65
C TYR A 168 5.34 -3.19 2.13
N GLY A 169 5.51 -1.87 2.03
CA GLY A 169 6.81 -1.27 1.71
C GLY A 169 6.72 0.25 1.55
N LYS A 170 7.78 0.83 0.99
CA LYS A 170 7.95 2.27 0.80
C LYS A 170 8.02 2.62 -0.68
N LEU A 171 7.45 3.75 -1.04
CA LEU A 171 7.70 4.36 -2.34
C LEU A 171 9.13 4.89 -2.35
N ASN A 172 9.82 4.73 -3.48
CA ASN A 172 11.07 5.43 -3.71
C ASN A 172 10.81 6.90 -4.09
N SER A 173 11.87 7.71 -4.19
CA SER A 173 11.73 9.15 -4.44
C SER A 173 11.04 9.51 -5.75
N SER A 174 11.18 8.70 -6.81
CA SER A 174 10.49 8.94 -8.09
C SER A 174 9.01 8.62 -7.97
N GLU A 175 8.67 7.52 -7.30
CA GLU A 175 7.29 7.09 -7.11
C GLU A 175 6.52 8.03 -6.17
N GLU A 176 7.17 8.51 -5.10
CA GLU A 176 6.62 9.57 -4.24
C GLU A 176 6.35 10.85 -5.05
N ALA A 177 7.27 11.24 -5.94
CA ALA A 177 7.07 12.42 -6.79
C ALA A 177 5.87 12.24 -7.73
N ASP A 178 5.67 11.05 -8.29
CA ASP A 178 4.49 10.72 -9.09
C ASP A 178 3.21 10.76 -8.25
N PHE A 179 3.22 10.19 -7.04
CA PHE A 179 2.08 10.29 -6.12
C PHE A 179 1.71 11.75 -5.82
N ILE A 180 2.71 12.58 -5.47
CA ILE A 180 2.52 14.00 -5.17
C ILE A 180 1.92 14.73 -6.38
N LYS A 181 2.45 14.49 -7.58
CA LYS A 181 1.94 15.09 -8.81
C LYS A 181 0.48 14.71 -9.06
N ASN A 182 0.16 13.43 -8.92
CA ASN A 182 -1.17 12.91 -9.22
C ASN A 182 -2.23 13.31 -8.18
N ASN A 183 -1.84 13.56 -6.93
CA ASN A 183 -2.77 13.77 -5.82
C ASN A 183 -2.79 15.19 -5.25
N PHE A 184 -1.67 15.93 -5.34
CA PHE A 184 -1.52 17.23 -4.70
C PHE A 184 -1.34 18.40 -5.68
N GLN A 185 -1.19 18.10 -6.98
CA GLN A 185 -0.98 19.10 -8.04
C GLN A 185 -2.00 19.01 -9.18
N ALA A 186 -2.82 17.95 -9.20
CA ALA A 186 -3.93 17.85 -10.13
C ALA A 186 -5.09 18.74 -9.61
N GLU A 187 -5.38 19.80 -10.36
CA GLU A 187 -6.46 20.78 -10.13
C GLU A 187 -6.25 21.75 -8.94
N GLN A 188 -5.27 22.64 -9.09
CA GLN A 188 -5.41 24.03 -8.62
C GLN A 188 -5.90 24.93 -9.75
#